data_AF-A0A8T5MSL0-F1
#
_entry.id   AF-A0A8T5MSL0-F1
#
_cell.length_a   1.000
_cell.length_b   1.000
_cell.length_c   1.000
_cell.angle_alpha   90.00
_cell.angle_beta   90.00
_cell.angle_gamma   90.00
#
_symmetry.space_group_name_H-M   'P 1'
#
loop_
_entity.id
_entity.type
_entity.pdbx_description
1 polymer ?
#
loop_
_entity_poly.entity_id
_entity_poly.type
_entity_poly.pdbx_seq_one_letter_code
_entity_poly.pdbx_strand_id
1 'polypeptide(L)'
;MMDEIVGMRIGDPCPTRIMGVINLSEESFYKGSVARGDKVVERASIMVEEGADMIDVGARSTAPGVRQISVQEEKERLLPVLKDVLGVGVPISVDTQYSEMAEEALDMGACIINDVSGLKTDPRMVDVISDFKAIAILMASKEKPGDCLTFPEIKASLVDSIALAEGKGISKIIIDPGIGRWVKEKTYEYNLAIISGLERLRVLGKPILVAISRKSFIGDVLGIPDPSDRLAGTLACTAIAVHKGAHIVRTHDVKETKDVIRMAEAIRGRQIITEKGDHQVITIDYLKNPEDSVELMRSIDVTETGTRIMKEKTVSRVMLIKNVTASEALIIKQEMLARGGDAAIPMGTISGEVKRADVLIIGTILQINSLIKKLKAQSLNLPVISNLLRETLAKEQDVKYIYR
;
A
#
# COMPACT_ATOMS: atom_id res chain seq x y z
N MET A 1 -13.07 -1.38 5.49
CA MET A 1 -14.25 -0.50 5.79
C MET A 1 -14.86 -0.02 4.49
N MET A 2 -16.10 0.49 4.52
CA MET A 2 -16.82 1.03 3.36
C MET A 2 -17.02 2.54 3.55
N ASP A 3 -16.59 3.33 2.60
CA ASP A 3 -16.82 4.77 2.54
C ASP A 3 -17.68 5.14 1.33
N GLU A 4 -18.40 6.25 1.42
CA GLU A 4 -19.17 6.83 0.31
C GLU A 4 -18.51 8.11 -0.20
N ILE A 5 -18.05 8.06 -1.44
CA ILE A 5 -17.30 9.10 -2.13
C ILE A 5 -18.12 9.51 -3.36
N VAL A 6 -18.82 10.64 -3.26
CA VAL A 6 -19.70 11.18 -4.33
C VAL A 6 -20.73 10.15 -4.81
N GLY A 7 -21.43 9.49 -3.88
CA GLY A 7 -22.41 8.44 -4.20
C GLY A 7 -21.80 7.09 -4.58
N MET A 8 -20.48 6.98 -4.68
CA MET A 8 -19.79 5.71 -4.93
C MET A 8 -19.34 5.07 -3.61
N ARG A 9 -19.74 3.83 -3.40
CA ARG A 9 -19.20 3.02 -2.31
C ARG A 9 -17.82 2.49 -2.69
N ILE A 10 -16.84 2.72 -1.82
CA ILE A 10 -15.44 2.34 -1.99
C ILE A 10 -14.97 1.62 -0.72
N GLY A 11 -14.28 0.49 -0.86
CA GLY A 11 -13.84 -0.33 0.27
C GLY A 11 -13.88 -1.82 -0.02
N ASP A 12 -13.44 -2.62 0.94
CA ASP A 12 -13.35 -4.09 0.83
C ASP A 12 -14.62 -4.80 0.31
N PRO A 13 -15.87 -4.41 0.70
CA PRO A 13 -17.07 -5.07 0.21
C PRO A 13 -17.53 -4.56 -1.17
N CYS A 14 -16.85 -3.57 -1.74
CA CYS A 14 -17.24 -2.90 -2.97
C CYS A 14 -16.32 -3.30 -4.13
N PRO A 15 -16.79 -3.17 -5.38
CA PRO A 15 -15.91 -3.25 -6.53
C PRO A 15 -14.80 -2.18 -6.46
N THR A 16 -13.59 -2.55 -6.86
CA THR A 16 -12.47 -1.65 -7.08
C THR A 16 -12.84 -0.65 -8.17
N ARG A 17 -12.59 0.63 -7.89
CA ARG A 17 -12.88 1.74 -8.80
C ARG A 17 -11.73 2.03 -9.76
N ILE A 18 -12.06 2.54 -10.93
CA ILE A 18 -11.08 2.97 -11.92
C ILE A 18 -11.04 4.50 -11.96
N MET A 19 -9.84 5.03 -11.73
CA MET A 19 -9.53 6.44 -11.93
C MET A 19 -8.73 6.58 -13.24
N GLY A 20 -9.34 7.16 -14.26
CA GLY A 20 -8.65 7.51 -15.51
C GLY A 20 -7.76 8.74 -15.29
N VAL A 21 -6.48 8.68 -15.67
CA VAL A 21 -5.57 9.84 -15.54
C VAL A 21 -5.36 10.57 -16.86
N ILE A 22 -5.48 11.89 -16.82
CA ILE A 22 -5.16 12.78 -17.94
C ILE A 22 -4.09 13.77 -17.49
N ASN A 23 -2.93 13.72 -18.16
CA ASN A 23 -1.84 14.65 -17.90
C ASN A 23 -1.89 15.77 -18.95
N LEU A 24 -1.84 17.02 -18.51
CA LEU A 24 -1.76 18.19 -19.40
C LEU A 24 -0.31 18.64 -19.63
N SER A 25 0.60 18.21 -18.76
CA SER A 25 2.02 18.54 -18.82
C SER A 25 2.70 17.89 -20.03
N GLU A 26 3.36 18.68 -20.88
CA GLU A 26 4.22 18.18 -21.96
C GLU A 26 5.38 17.32 -21.43
N GLU A 27 5.75 17.57 -20.17
CA GLU A 27 6.86 16.94 -19.46
C GLU A 27 6.48 15.58 -18.84
N SER A 28 5.31 15.02 -19.18
CA SER A 28 4.90 13.68 -18.76
C SER A 28 5.85 12.62 -19.32
N PHE A 29 6.22 11.64 -18.49
CA PHE A 29 7.11 10.55 -18.90
C PHE A 29 6.47 9.61 -19.93
N TYR A 30 5.14 9.58 -20.05
CA TYR A 30 4.41 8.82 -21.06
C TYR A 30 3.70 9.78 -22.02
N LYS A 31 4.30 10.03 -23.19
CA LYS A 31 3.79 10.99 -24.18
C LYS A 31 2.37 10.71 -24.68
N GLY A 32 1.96 9.43 -24.69
CA GLY A 32 0.58 9.05 -25.07
C GLY A 32 -0.50 9.49 -24.08
N SER A 33 -0.14 9.98 -22.89
CA SER A 33 -1.08 10.52 -21.89
C SER A 33 -1.38 12.01 -22.02
N VAL A 34 -0.68 12.74 -22.89
CA VAL A 34 -0.81 14.21 -22.99
C VAL A 34 -1.95 14.60 -23.91
N ALA A 35 -2.94 15.33 -23.39
CA ALA A 35 -4.06 15.88 -24.16
C ALA A 35 -4.11 17.42 -24.06
N ARG A 36 -4.66 18.11 -25.08
CA ARG A 36 -4.79 19.57 -25.12
C ARG A 36 -6.14 20.01 -25.69
N GLY A 37 -6.69 21.08 -25.14
CA GLY A 37 -7.97 21.67 -25.59
C GLY A 37 -9.06 20.60 -25.66
N ASP A 38 -9.82 20.60 -26.75
CA ASP A 38 -10.95 19.68 -26.98
C ASP A 38 -10.57 18.19 -26.85
N LYS A 39 -9.31 17.83 -27.11
CA LYS A 39 -8.83 16.44 -26.98
C LYS A 39 -8.83 15.93 -25.53
N VAL A 40 -8.77 16.84 -24.54
CA VAL A 40 -8.84 16.47 -23.11
C VAL A 40 -10.23 15.92 -22.80
N VAL A 41 -11.27 16.60 -23.27
CA VAL A 41 -12.67 16.24 -23.05
C VAL A 41 -13.02 14.95 -23.81
N GLU A 42 -12.57 14.85 -25.05
CA GLU A 42 -12.71 13.62 -25.84
C GLU A 42 -12.05 12.44 -25.14
N ARG A 43 -10.81 12.61 -24.64
CA ARG A 43 -10.10 11.55 -23.91
C ARG A 43 -10.81 11.17 -22.62
N ALA A 44 -11.29 12.14 -21.86
CA ALA A 44 -12.07 11.90 -20.64
C ALA A 44 -13.36 11.13 -20.94
N SER A 45 -14.09 11.53 -22.00
CA SER A 45 -15.32 10.86 -22.44
C SER A 45 -15.04 9.40 -22.85
N ILE A 46 -13.98 9.15 -23.62
CA ILE A 46 -13.54 7.79 -23.97
C ILE A 46 -13.22 6.98 -22.71
N MET A 47 -12.49 7.55 -21.75
CA MET A 47 -12.19 6.85 -20.49
C MET A 47 -13.46 6.48 -19.71
N VAL A 48 -14.46 7.37 -19.67
CA VAL A 48 -15.76 7.08 -19.04
C VAL A 48 -16.49 5.95 -19.78
N GLU A 49 -16.52 5.96 -21.12
CA GLU A 49 -17.10 4.88 -21.93
C GLU A 49 -16.38 3.54 -21.71
N GLU A 50 -15.06 3.55 -21.57
CA GLU A 50 -14.25 2.38 -21.25
C GLU A 50 -14.52 1.85 -19.82
N GLY A 51 -15.03 2.71 -18.92
CA GLY A 51 -15.50 2.36 -17.59
C GLY A 51 -14.74 3.01 -16.45
N ALA A 52 -14.15 4.18 -16.64
CA ALA A 52 -13.62 4.99 -15.54
C ALA A 52 -14.77 5.45 -14.64
N ASP A 53 -14.64 5.21 -13.33
CA ASP A 53 -15.58 5.71 -12.32
C ASP A 53 -15.29 7.17 -11.93
N MET A 54 -14.08 7.65 -12.21
CA MET A 54 -13.63 9.03 -11.95
C MET A 54 -12.47 9.40 -12.88
N ILE A 55 -12.26 10.70 -13.07
CA ILE A 55 -11.14 11.23 -13.87
C ILE A 55 -10.25 12.09 -13.00
N ASP A 56 -8.94 11.90 -13.10
CA ASP A 56 -7.92 12.68 -12.43
C ASP A 56 -7.12 13.50 -13.44
N VAL A 57 -7.09 14.81 -13.24
CA VAL A 57 -6.46 15.76 -14.15
C VAL A 57 -5.28 16.41 -13.45
N GLY A 58 -4.09 16.29 -14.06
CA GLY A 58 -2.86 16.89 -13.55
C GLY A 58 -2.20 17.79 -14.58
N ALA A 59 -1.89 19.03 -14.21
CA ALA A 59 -1.14 19.97 -15.05
C ALA A 59 0.37 20.01 -14.75
N ARG A 60 0.78 19.43 -13.62
CA ARG A 60 2.15 19.39 -13.14
C ARG A 60 2.69 17.97 -13.13
N SER A 61 3.83 17.77 -13.78
CA SER A 61 4.56 16.51 -13.64
C SER A 61 5.32 16.49 -12.33
N THR A 62 5.09 15.46 -11.52
CA THR A 62 5.82 15.22 -10.27
C THR A 62 7.03 14.31 -10.47
N ALA A 63 7.38 14.00 -11.73
CA ALA A 63 8.45 13.07 -12.04
C ALA A 63 9.84 13.66 -11.69
N PRO A 64 10.82 12.83 -11.27
CA PRO A 64 12.16 13.29 -10.94
C PRO A 64 12.82 14.03 -12.11
N GLY A 65 13.43 15.17 -11.79
CA GLY A 65 14.23 15.93 -12.76
C GLY A 65 13.42 16.77 -13.77
N VAL A 66 12.10 16.81 -13.63
CA VAL A 66 11.25 17.69 -14.44
C VAL A 66 11.25 19.11 -13.87
N ARG A 67 11.18 20.11 -14.76
CA ARG A 67 11.05 21.53 -14.41
C ARG A 67 9.79 21.73 -13.57
N GLN A 68 9.95 22.35 -12.41
CA GLN A 68 8.83 22.81 -11.62
C GLN A 68 8.23 24.07 -12.26
N ILE A 69 6.91 24.05 -12.47
CA ILE A 69 6.15 25.19 -12.98
C ILE A 69 5.65 26.06 -11.82
N SER A 70 5.31 27.32 -12.05
CA SER A 70 4.66 28.14 -11.02
C SER A 70 3.22 27.70 -10.80
N VAL A 71 2.60 28.10 -9.68
CA VAL A 71 1.15 27.88 -9.45
C VAL A 71 0.33 28.57 -10.54
N GLN A 72 0.75 29.78 -10.95
CA GLN A 72 0.11 30.52 -12.03
C GLN A 72 0.16 29.76 -13.37
N GLU A 73 1.31 29.16 -13.71
CA GLU A 73 1.44 28.35 -14.94
C GLU A 73 0.60 27.06 -14.86
N GLU A 74 0.48 26.46 -13.67
CA GLU A 74 -0.40 25.31 -13.43
C GLU A 74 -1.88 25.68 -13.66
N LYS A 75 -2.32 26.83 -13.14
CA LYS A 75 -3.67 27.38 -13.36
C LYS A 75 -3.97 27.65 -14.82
N GLU A 76 -3.06 28.32 -15.53
CA GLU A 76 -3.18 28.62 -16.96
C GLU A 76 -3.31 27.35 -17.82
N ARG A 77 -2.68 26.25 -17.40
CA ARG A 77 -2.81 24.94 -18.07
C ARG A 77 -4.11 24.21 -17.71
N LEU A 78 -4.52 24.24 -16.43
CA LEU A 78 -5.57 23.37 -15.91
C LEU A 78 -6.98 23.99 -16.00
N LEU A 79 -7.16 25.25 -15.60
CA LEU A 79 -8.49 25.86 -15.50
C LEU A 79 -9.25 25.88 -16.84
N PRO A 80 -8.61 26.19 -18.00
CA PRO A 80 -9.35 26.24 -19.26
C PRO A 80 -9.97 24.90 -19.64
N VAL A 81 -9.31 23.79 -19.32
CA VAL A 81 -9.78 22.44 -19.65
C VAL A 81 -10.65 21.83 -18.57
N LEU A 82 -10.47 22.24 -17.30
CA LEU A 82 -11.25 21.72 -16.18
C LEU A 82 -12.73 21.99 -16.38
N LYS A 83 -13.08 23.18 -16.89
CA LYS A 83 -14.47 23.57 -17.15
C LYS A 83 -15.21 22.57 -18.02
N ASP A 84 -14.55 22.08 -19.06
CA ASP A 84 -15.16 21.16 -20.02
C ASP A 84 -15.14 19.71 -19.51
N VAL A 85 -14.07 19.31 -18.80
CA VAL A 85 -13.93 17.97 -18.21
C VAL A 85 -14.97 17.71 -17.11
N LEU A 86 -15.40 18.75 -16.37
CA LEU A 86 -16.46 18.61 -15.37
C LEU A 86 -17.80 18.11 -15.96
N GLY A 87 -18.02 18.26 -17.27
CA GLY A 87 -19.23 17.84 -17.95
C GLY A 87 -19.29 16.35 -18.33
N VAL A 88 -18.23 15.56 -18.12
CA VAL A 88 -18.15 14.17 -18.62
C VAL A 88 -18.93 13.14 -17.79
N GLY A 89 -19.61 13.57 -16.73
CA GLY A 89 -20.58 12.75 -16.00
C GLY A 89 -20.02 11.86 -14.88
N VAL A 90 -18.73 11.98 -14.55
CA VAL A 90 -18.10 11.30 -13.41
C VAL A 90 -17.37 12.30 -12.51
N PRO A 91 -17.11 11.97 -11.22
CA PRO A 91 -16.35 12.83 -10.32
C PRO A 91 -14.96 13.18 -10.86
N ILE A 92 -14.59 14.45 -10.71
CA ILE A 92 -13.29 14.98 -11.13
C ILE A 92 -12.37 15.18 -9.93
N SER A 93 -11.18 14.60 -10.06
CA SER A 93 -10.02 14.79 -9.19
C SER A 93 -9.01 15.73 -9.85
N VAL A 94 -8.42 16.60 -9.04
CA VAL A 94 -7.32 17.48 -9.46
C VAL A 94 -6.04 17.10 -8.71
N ASP A 95 -5.01 16.74 -9.47
CA ASP A 95 -3.67 16.38 -8.99
C ASP A 95 -2.85 17.66 -8.79
N THR A 96 -2.82 18.16 -7.55
CA THR A 96 -2.12 19.40 -7.18
C THR A 96 -1.64 19.38 -5.74
N GLN A 97 -0.59 20.16 -5.48
CA GLN A 97 0.04 20.30 -4.16
C GLN A 97 -0.18 21.69 -3.55
N TYR A 98 -0.93 22.57 -4.24
CA TYR A 98 -1.09 23.97 -3.87
C TYR A 98 -2.55 24.31 -3.62
N SER A 99 -2.81 24.88 -2.44
CA SER A 99 -4.16 25.25 -1.98
C SER A 99 -4.83 26.23 -2.93
N GLU A 100 -4.07 27.16 -3.53
CA GLU A 100 -4.57 28.17 -4.46
C GLU A 100 -5.14 27.57 -5.76
N MET A 101 -4.58 26.45 -6.23
CA MET A 101 -5.09 25.70 -7.39
C MET A 101 -6.25 24.79 -6.97
N ALA A 102 -6.15 24.15 -5.81
CA ALA A 102 -7.23 23.33 -5.26
C ALA A 102 -8.51 24.14 -5.04
N GLU A 103 -8.41 25.34 -4.46
CA GLU A 103 -9.52 26.26 -4.18
C GLU A 103 -10.28 26.61 -5.47
N GLU A 104 -9.56 27.04 -6.51
CA GLU A 104 -10.19 27.36 -7.81
C GLU A 104 -10.80 26.13 -8.50
N ALA A 105 -10.15 24.96 -8.41
CA ALA A 105 -10.70 23.74 -8.97
C ALA A 105 -12.01 23.31 -8.29
N LEU A 106 -12.07 23.44 -6.95
CA LEU A 106 -13.24 23.11 -6.16
C LEU A 106 -14.37 24.11 -6.39
N ASP A 107 -14.07 25.40 -6.52
CA ASP A 107 -15.05 26.45 -6.91
C ASP A 107 -15.68 26.16 -8.28
N MET A 108 -14.91 25.59 -9.22
CA MET A 108 -15.44 25.19 -10.53
C MET A 108 -16.32 23.94 -10.48
N GLY A 109 -16.22 23.14 -9.41
CA GLY A 109 -17.03 21.93 -9.21
C GLY A 109 -16.24 20.61 -9.18
N ALA A 110 -14.90 20.65 -9.16
CA ALA A 110 -14.13 19.47 -8.79
C ALA A 110 -14.49 19.07 -7.36
N CYS A 111 -14.34 17.78 -7.01
CA CYS A 111 -14.76 17.29 -5.70
C CYS A 111 -13.71 16.42 -5.00
N ILE A 112 -12.61 16.11 -5.68
CA ILE A 112 -11.50 15.32 -5.16
C ILE A 112 -10.20 16.12 -5.37
N ILE A 113 -9.37 16.22 -4.33
CA ILE A 113 -8.02 16.75 -4.40
C ILE A 113 -7.04 15.61 -4.20
N ASN A 114 -6.17 15.40 -5.17
CA ASN A 114 -5.09 14.43 -5.11
C ASN A 114 -3.78 15.14 -4.78
N ASP A 115 -3.41 15.11 -3.50
CA ASP A 115 -2.20 15.76 -3.00
C ASP A 115 -1.10 14.72 -2.76
N VAL A 116 -0.18 14.65 -3.71
CA VAL A 116 1.01 13.78 -3.63
C VAL A 116 1.97 14.16 -2.50
N SER A 117 1.84 15.34 -1.88
CA SER A 117 2.61 15.69 -0.68
C SER A 117 2.03 15.10 0.60
N GLY A 118 0.77 14.65 0.58
CA GLY A 118 0.06 14.21 1.78
C GLY A 118 -0.15 15.36 2.79
N LEU A 119 -0.52 16.56 2.31
CA LEU A 119 -0.73 17.79 3.08
C LEU A 119 0.54 18.43 3.66
N LYS A 120 1.70 18.16 3.04
CA LYS A 120 3.02 18.59 3.57
C LYS A 120 3.65 19.74 2.79
N THR A 121 3.24 19.97 1.55
CA THR A 121 3.80 21.05 0.72
C THR A 121 3.15 22.40 1.00
N ASP A 122 1.82 22.47 1.07
CA ASP A 122 1.08 23.71 1.34
C ASP A 122 0.23 23.55 2.61
N PRO A 123 0.57 24.24 3.72
CA PRO A 123 -0.17 24.16 4.97
C PRO A 123 -1.65 24.57 4.87
N ARG A 124 -2.03 25.43 3.91
CA ARG A 124 -3.44 25.82 3.72
C ARG A 124 -4.27 24.74 3.01
N MET A 125 -3.64 23.73 2.40
CA MET A 125 -4.35 22.70 1.63
C MET A 125 -5.43 22.00 2.47
N VAL A 126 -5.11 21.72 3.73
CA VAL A 126 -6.04 21.05 4.65
C VAL A 126 -7.27 21.91 4.97
N ASP A 127 -7.10 23.23 5.08
CA ASP A 127 -8.21 24.16 5.32
C ASP A 127 -9.11 24.24 4.08
N VAL A 128 -8.52 24.36 2.89
CA VAL A 128 -9.28 24.37 1.62
C VAL A 128 -10.09 23.09 1.44
N ILE A 129 -9.48 21.91 1.62
CA ILE A 129 -10.22 20.64 1.49
C ILE A 129 -11.37 20.55 2.50
N SER A 130 -11.14 21.01 3.74
CA SER A 130 -12.14 21.04 4.81
C SER A 130 -13.32 21.96 4.46
N ASP A 131 -13.04 23.20 4.06
CA ASP A 131 -14.05 24.23 3.80
C ASP A 131 -15.01 23.81 2.67
N PHE A 132 -14.46 23.18 1.63
CA PHE A 132 -15.23 22.64 0.51
C PHE A 132 -15.82 21.24 0.78
N LYS A 133 -15.49 20.60 1.91
CA LYS A 133 -15.84 19.21 2.23
C LYS A 133 -15.44 18.24 1.12
N ALA A 134 -14.30 18.52 0.49
CA ALA A 134 -13.76 17.75 -0.62
C ALA A 134 -13.20 16.41 -0.14
N ILE A 135 -13.02 15.48 -1.08
CA ILE A 135 -12.34 14.22 -0.82
C ILE A 135 -10.83 14.43 -0.97
N ALA A 136 -10.06 13.93 -0.02
CA ALA A 136 -8.60 13.98 -0.05
C ALA A 136 -8.02 12.64 -0.50
N ILE A 137 -7.19 12.62 -1.54
CA ILE A 137 -6.25 11.53 -1.81
C ILE A 137 -4.88 11.96 -1.28
N LEU A 138 -4.37 11.22 -0.30
CA LEU A 138 -3.14 11.54 0.42
C LEU A 138 -2.06 10.50 0.13
N MET A 139 -0.99 10.91 -0.54
CA MET A 139 0.14 10.03 -0.82
C MET A 139 1.17 10.02 0.31
N ALA A 140 1.77 8.85 0.57
CA ALA A 140 2.84 8.68 1.54
C ALA A 140 4.12 9.45 1.15
N SER A 141 4.38 10.54 1.86
CA SER A 141 5.47 11.49 1.59
C SER A 141 6.01 12.07 2.91
N LYS A 142 7.31 12.32 3.07
CA LYS A 142 7.90 12.94 4.28
C LYS A 142 8.29 14.38 3.98
N GLU A 143 9.48 14.58 3.41
CA GLU A 143 10.01 15.90 3.03
C GLU A 143 9.73 16.20 1.56
N LYS A 144 9.81 15.16 0.72
CA LYS A 144 9.52 15.24 -0.71
C LYS A 144 8.40 14.27 -1.07
N PRO A 145 7.59 14.59 -2.08
CA PRO A 145 6.60 13.65 -2.60
C PRO A 145 7.22 12.28 -2.88
N GLY A 146 6.64 11.21 -2.34
CA GLY A 146 7.00 9.82 -2.64
C GLY A 146 8.38 9.36 -2.10
N ASP A 147 8.97 10.07 -1.16
CA ASP A 147 10.29 9.77 -0.56
C ASP A 147 10.28 8.67 0.54
N CYS A 148 9.10 8.13 0.87
CA CYS A 148 8.97 6.98 1.75
C CYS A 148 9.45 5.71 1.04
N LEU A 149 10.41 5.00 1.64
CA LEU A 149 11.01 3.80 1.05
C LEU A 149 10.37 2.52 1.59
N THR A 150 10.29 2.41 2.91
CA THR A 150 9.89 1.19 3.61
C THR A 150 8.44 1.26 4.09
N PHE A 151 7.80 0.11 4.32
CA PHE A 151 6.43 0.06 4.87
C PHE A 151 6.27 0.81 6.20
N PRO A 152 7.21 0.72 7.17
CA PRO A 152 7.14 1.51 8.38
C PRO A 152 7.10 3.03 8.10
N GLU A 153 7.95 3.52 7.19
CA GLU A 153 7.94 4.93 6.78
C GLU A 153 6.62 5.33 6.10
N ILE A 154 6.15 4.51 5.15
CA ILE A 154 4.90 4.74 4.43
C ILE A 154 3.73 4.84 5.42
N LYS A 155 3.64 3.87 6.34
CA LYS A 155 2.56 3.83 7.33
C LYS A 155 2.60 5.03 8.27
N ALA A 156 3.78 5.35 8.83
CA ALA A 156 3.94 6.51 9.70
C ALA A 156 3.53 7.81 8.99
N SER A 157 4.01 7.99 7.76
CA SER A 157 3.68 9.15 6.93
C SER A 157 2.16 9.29 6.68
N LEU A 158 1.48 8.18 6.36
CA LEU A 158 0.04 8.17 6.14
C LEU A 158 -0.75 8.39 7.43
N VAL A 159 -0.32 7.83 8.57
CA VAL A 159 -0.94 8.09 9.88
C VAL A 159 -0.89 9.58 10.19
N ASP A 160 0.26 10.23 9.99
CA ASP A 160 0.40 11.67 10.20
C ASP A 160 -0.54 12.47 9.28
N SER A 161 -0.58 12.14 7.97
CA SER A 161 -1.45 12.81 7.01
C SER A 161 -2.94 12.60 7.30
N ILE A 162 -3.35 11.40 7.72
CA ILE A 162 -4.72 11.12 8.14
C ILE A 162 -5.07 11.94 9.38
N ALA A 163 -4.20 11.97 10.39
CA ALA A 163 -4.44 12.71 11.62
C ALA A 163 -4.57 14.23 11.37
N LEU A 164 -3.75 14.79 10.46
CA LEU A 164 -3.88 16.18 10.03
C LEU A 164 -5.24 16.46 9.39
N ALA A 165 -5.68 15.60 8.48
CA ALA A 165 -6.95 15.75 7.79
C ALA A 165 -8.16 15.59 8.74
N GLU A 166 -8.17 14.54 9.56
CA GLU A 166 -9.23 14.29 10.54
C GLU A 166 -9.30 15.38 11.62
N GLY A 167 -8.15 15.93 12.04
CA GLY A 167 -8.08 17.06 12.96
C GLY A 167 -8.76 18.34 12.44
N LYS A 168 -8.97 18.44 11.12
CA LYS A 168 -9.74 19.51 10.46
C LYS A 168 -11.16 19.08 10.06
N GLY A 169 -11.60 17.89 10.47
CA GLY A 169 -12.94 17.37 10.18
C GLY A 169 -13.09 16.77 8.78
N ILE A 170 -12.00 16.54 8.04
CA ILE A 170 -12.04 15.86 6.75
C ILE A 170 -12.26 14.36 7.01
N SER A 171 -13.45 13.87 6.65
CA SER A 171 -13.82 12.47 6.86
C SER A 171 -13.55 11.57 5.65
N LYS A 172 -13.53 12.14 4.44
CA LYS A 172 -13.39 11.40 3.17
C LYS A 172 -11.93 11.41 2.73
N ILE A 173 -11.19 10.40 3.17
CA ILE A 173 -9.75 10.26 2.93
C ILE A 173 -9.46 8.95 2.19
N ILE A 174 -8.74 9.04 1.09
CA ILE A 174 -8.13 7.92 0.35
C ILE A 174 -6.63 8.00 0.56
N ILE A 175 -5.96 6.86 0.75
CA ILE A 175 -4.50 6.78 0.90
C ILE A 175 -3.83 6.20 -0.34
N ASP A 176 -2.67 6.74 -0.72
CA ASP A 176 -1.80 6.21 -1.76
C ASP A 176 -0.41 5.87 -1.16
N PRO A 177 0.10 4.64 -1.28
CA PRO A 177 1.42 4.26 -0.76
C PRO A 177 2.63 4.88 -1.50
N GLY A 178 2.40 5.62 -2.59
CA GLY A 178 3.41 6.28 -3.38
C GLY A 178 4.26 5.33 -4.22
N ILE A 179 3.64 4.36 -4.92
CA ILE A 179 4.36 3.47 -5.84
C ILE A 179 4.97 4.31 -6.97
N GLY A 180 6.28 4.21 -7.21
CA GLY A 180 7.00 4.94 -8.25
C GLY A 180 8.39 5.36 -7.79
N ARG A 181 9.01 6.25 -8.56
CA ARG A 181 10.36 6.75 -8.28
C ARG A 181 10.31 8.27 -8.27
N TRP A 182 10.28 8.88 -7.09
CA TRP A 182 10.43 10.33 -6.89
C TRP A 182 11.83 10.71 -6.39
N VAL A 183 12.47 9.79 -5.66
CA VAL A 183 13.84 9.91 -5.15
C VAL A 183 14.71 8.77 -5.69
N LYS A 184 16.02 8.98 -5.79
CA LYS A 184 16.95 8.01 -6.43
C LYS A 184 17.05 6.71 -5.65
N GLU A 185 16.88 6.80 -4.35
CA GLU A 185 16.94 5.73 -3.36
C GLU A 185 15.76 4.76 -3.53
N LYS A 186 14.63 5.24 -4.07
CA LYS A 186 13.42 4.43 -4.33
C LYS A 186 13.57 3.63 -5.63
N THR A 187 14.36 2.57 -5.50
CA THR A 187 14.60 1.53 -6.51
C THR A 187 13.37 0.62 -6.75
N TYR A 188 13.45 -0.28 -7.73
CA TYR A 188 12.31 -1.14 -8.07
C TYR A 188 11.96 -2.12 -6.94
N GLU A 189 12.93 -2.58 -6.14
CA GLU A 189 12.72 -3.50 -5.03
C GLU A 189 11.73 -2.95 -4.00
N TYR A 190 11.80 -1.64 -3.69
CA TYR A 190 10.84 -0.99 -2.80
C TYR A 190 9.44 -0.93 -3.40
N ASN A 191 9.32 -0.71 -4.71
CA ASN A 191 8.03 -0.71 -5.39
C ASN A 191 7.39 -2.11 -5.41
N LEU A 192 8.19 -3.15 -5.67
CA LEU A 192 7.75 -4.54 -5.58
C LEU A 192 7.32 -4.89 -4.15
N ALA A 193 8.08 -4.46 -3.14
CA ALA A 193 7.72 -4.66 -1.75
C ALA A 193 6.35 -4.03 -1.44
N ILE A 194 6.12 -2.77 -1.82
CA ILE A 194 4.85 -2.06 -1.60
C ILE A 194 3.67 -2.83 -2.22
N ILE A 195 3.79 -3.29 -3.46
CA ILE A 195 2.72 -4.06 -4.13
C ILE A 195 2.50 -5.41 -3.43
N SER A 196 3.57 -6.11 -3.08
CA SER A 196 3.52 -7.44 -2.46
C SER A 196 2.89 -7.44 -1.07
N GLY A 197 3.07 -6.35 -0.32
CA GLY A 197 2.55 -6.17 1.04
C GLY A 197 1.40 -5.17 1.16
N LEU A 198 0.74 -4.80 0.06
CA LEU A 198 -0.27 -3.73 0.02
C LEU A 198 -1.38 -3.93 1.06
N GLU A 199 -1.76 -5.17 1.33
CA GLU A 199 -2.82 -5.52 2.29
C GLU A 199 -2.54 -4.97 3.70
N ARG A 200 -1.26 -4.75 4.04
CA ARG A 200 -0.83 -4.27 5.35
C ARG A 200 -1.32 -2.85 5.65
N LEU A 201 -1.69 -2.07 4.63
CA LEU A 201 -2.25 -0.72 4.81
C LEU A 201 -3.74 -0.73 5.17
N ARG A 202 -4.42 -1.88 5.06
CA ARG A 202 -5.84 -2.02 5.44
C ARG A 202 -6.07 -1.74 6.93
N VAL A 203 -5.03 -1.84 7.76
CA VAL A 203 -5.05 -1.48 9.19
C VAL A 203 -5.37 0.00 9.43
N LEU A 204 -5.12 0.87 8.44
CA LEU A 204 -5.41 2.30 8.53
C LEU A 204 -6.88 2.63 8.31
N GLY A 205 -7.68 1.65 7.90
CA GLY A 205 -9.13 1.81 7.76
C GLY A 205 -9.58 2.67 6.57
N LYS A 206 -8.66 3.24 5.78
CA LYS A 206 -8.99 4.09 4.62
C LYS A 206 -8.96 3.31 3.29
N PRO A 207 -9.75 3.71 2.28
CA PRO A 207 -9.59 3.26 0.90
C PRO A 207 -8.16 3.45 0.40
N ILE A 208 -7.69 2.49 -0.41
CA ILE A 208 -6.31 2.43 -0.90
C ILE A 208 -6.34 2.65 -2.40
N LEU A 209 -5.71 3.72 -2.86
CA LEU A 209 -5.47 4.00 -4.27
C LEU A 209 -4.08 3.47 -4.67
N VAL A 210 -3.98 2.89 -5.86
CA VAL A 210 -2.70 2.53 -6.47
C VAL A 210 -2.55 3.14 -7.85
N ALA A 211 -1.45 3.85 -8.06
CA ALA A 211 -1.05 4.38 -9.36
C ALA A 211 0.17 3.63 -9.89
N ILE A 212 -0.04 2.64 -10.76
CA ILE A 212 1.02 1.74 -11.26
C ILE A 212 1.37 2.00 -12.74
N SER A 213 0.40 2.50 -13.52
CA SER A 213 0.44 2.49 -14.99
C SER A 213 1.75 3.03 -15.57
N ARG A 214 2.43 2.16 -16.34
CA ARG A 214 3.62 2.43 -17.16
C ARG A 214 4.86 2.94 -16.39
N LYS A 215 4.88 2.82 -15.06
CA LYS A 215 5.96 3.33 -14.20
C LYS A 215 7.31 2.66 -14.47
N SER A 216 8.39 3.38 -14.16
CA SER A 216 9.78 3.00 -14.46
C SER A 216 10.22 1.67 -13.86
N PHE A 217 9.76 1.34 -12.64
CA PHE A 217 10.13 0.09 -11.98
C PHE A 217 9.73 -1.16 -12.79
N ILE A 218 8.64 -1.08 -13.57
CA ILE A 218 8.22 -2.16 -14.48
C ILE A 218 9.26 -2.33 -15.59
N GLY A 219 9.73 -1.22 -16.15
CA GLY A 219 10.80 -1.22 -17.14
C GLY A 219 12.11 -1.76 -16.61
N ASP A 220 12.47 -1.42 -15.37
CA ASP A 220 13.69 -1.91 -14.73
C ASP A 220 13.64 -3.43 -14.51
N VAL A 221 12.50 -3.96 -14.09
CA VAL A 221 12.31 -5.41 -13.81
C VAL A 221 12.25 -6.22 -15.11
N LEU A 222 11.57 -5.71 -16.14
CA LEU A 222 11.35 -6.44 -17.40
C LEU A 222 12.40 -6.15 -18.48
N GLY A 223 13.32 -5.20 -18.24
CA GLY A 223 14.23 -4.70 -19.27
C GLY A 223 13.53 -3.94 -20.40
N ILE A 224 12.40 -3.28 -20.12
CA ILE A 224 11.57 -2.56 -21.09
C ILE A 224 11.73 -1.04 -20.91
N PRO A 225 12.59 -0.37 -21.70
CA PRO A 225 12.90 1.04 -21.49
C PRO A 225 11.76 1.97 -21.93
N ASP A 226 10.98 1.62 -22.95
CA ASP A 226 9.87 2.45 -23.44
C ASP A 226 8.62 2.27 -22.56
N PRO A 227 8.07 3.33 -21.94
CA PRO A 227 6.79 3.27 -21.23
C PRO A 227 5.61 2.77 -22.08
N SER A 228 5.70 2.90 -23.41
CA SER A 228 4.68 2.47 -24.37
C SER A 228 4.45 0.96 -24.34
N ASP A 229 5.52 0.19 -24.06
CA ASP A 229 5.53 -1.27 -24.10
C ASP A 229 5.32 -1.91 -22.71
N ARG A 230 5.03 -1.11 -21.68
CA ARG A 230 4.89 -1.59 -20.29
C ARG A 230 3.48 -2.04 -19.91
N LEU A 231 2.57 -2.18 -20.88
CA LEU A 231 1.18 -2.53 -20.60
C LEU A 231 1.07 -3.89 -19.88
N ALA A 232 1.73 -4.94 -20.39
CA ALA A 232 1.68 -6.27 -19.77
C ALA A 232 2.16 -6.26 -18.31
N GLY A 233 3.28 -5.59 -18.03
CA GLY A 233 3.78 -5.43 -16.66
C GLY A 233 2.87 -4.58 -15.77
N THR A 234 2.23 -3.55 -16.34
CA THR A 234 1.24 -2.71 -15.66
C THR A 234 0.04 -3.54 -15.23
N LEU A 235 -0.53 -4.31 -16.14
CA LEU A 235 -1.70 -5.16 -15.90
C LEU A 235 -1.39 -6.25 -14.88
N ALA A 236 -0.21 -6.90 -14.96
CA ALA A 236 0.22 -7.89 -13.98
C ALA A 236 0.34 -7.30 -12.56
N CYS A 237 0.99 -6.14 -12.42
CA CYS A 237 1.12 -5.46 -11.13
C CYS A 237 -0.24 -4.99 -10.60
N THR A 238 -1.13 -4.52 -11.48
CA THR A 238 -2.50 -4.11 -11.12
C THR A 238 -3.31 -5.29 -10.60
N ALA A 239 -3.25 -6.45 -11.26
CA ALA A 239 -3.94 -7.66 -10.81
C ALA A 239 -3.52 -8.05 -9.38
N ILE A 240 -2.22 -8.00 -9.10
CA ILE A 240 -1.68 -8.28 -7.76
C ILE A 240 -2.17 -7.23 -6.76
N ALA A 241 -2.07 -5.94 -7.08
CA ALA A 241 -2.51 -4.87 -6.17
C ALA A 241 -4.01 -4.99 -5.81
N VAL A 242 -4.86 -5.28 -6.80
CA VAL A 242 -6.31 -5.51 -6.58
C VAL A 242 -6.54 -6.74 -5.72
N HIS A 243 -5.84 -7.84 -6.02
CA HIS A 243 -5.88 -9.06 -5.20
C HIS A 243 -5.45 -8.82 -3.75
N LYS A 244 -4.50 -7.91 -3.53
CA LYS A 244 -4.01 -7.51 -2.20
C LYS A 244 -4.85 -6.43 -1.51
N GLY A 245 -5.95 -5.97 -2.12
CA GLY A 245 -6.89 -5.04 -1.48
C GLY A 245 -6.77 -3.59 -1.93
N ALA A 246 -6.29 -3.31 -3.15
CA ALA A 246 -6.47 -1.99 -3.75
C ALA A 246 -7.97 -1.70 -3.99
N HIS A 247 -8.40 -0.50 -3.64
CA HIS A 247 -9.77 -0.04 -3.75
C HIS A 247 -9.99 0.88 -4.95
N ILE A 248 -8.93 1.56 -5.39
CA ILE A 248 -8.95 2.43 -6.57
C ILE A 248 -7.67 2.17 -7.37
N VAL A 249 -7.81 2.03 -8.69
CA VAL A 249 -6.66 1.92 -9.60
C VAL A 249 -6.62 3.15 -10.50
N ARG A 250 -5.54 3.93 -10.39
CA ARG A 250 -5.25 5.07 -11.27
C ARG A 250 -4.47 4.61 -12.50
N THR A 251 -5.04 4.80 -13.70
CA THR A 251 -4.54 4.19 -14.94
C THR A 251 -4.73 5.06 -16.19
N HIS A 252 -3.85 4.89 -17.17
CA HIS A 252 -4.01 5.47 -18.52
C HIS A 252 -4.81 4.56 -19.46
N ASP A 253 -4.86 3.25 -19.16
CA ASP A 253 -5.34 2.18 -20.03
C ASP A 253 -6.62 1.57 -19.42
N VAL A 254 -7.72 2.35 -19.42
CA VAL A 254 -8.94 2.06 -18.64
C VAL A 254 -9.58 0.74 -19.08
N LYS A 255 -9.75 0.56 -20.39
CA LYS A 255 -10.36 -0.64 -20.96
C LYS A 255 -9.69 -1.93 -20.50
N GLU A 256 -8.36 -2.02 -20.64
CA GLU A 256 -7.60 -3.21 -20.25
C GLU A 256 -7.56 -3.39 -18.73
N THR A 257 -7.46 -2.28 -17.99
CA THR A 257 -7.44 -2.30 -16.52
C THR A 257 -8.76 -2.86 -15.97
N LYS A 258 -9.90 -2.55 -16.60
CA LYS A 258 -11.23 -3.02 -16.19
C LYS A 258 -11.34 -4.54 -16.19
N ASP A 259 -10.88 -5.20 -17.25
CA ASP A 259 -10.92 -6.67 -17.32
C ASP A 259 -9.98 -7.32 -16.30
N VAL A 260 -8.81 -6.71 -16.07
CA VAL A 260 -7.86 -7.16 -15.04
C VAL A 260 -8.43 -7.04 -13.63
N ILE A 261 -9.08 -5.92 -13.31
CA ILE A 261 -9.73 -5.72 -12.01
C ILE A 261 -10.78 -6.82 -11.80
N ARG A 262 -11.69 -7.02 -12.77
CA ARG A 262 -12.75 -8.03 -12.67
C ARG A 262 -12.20 -9.42 -12.40
N MET A 263 -11.13 -9.81 -13.10
CA MET A 263 -10.49 -11.11 -12.89
C MET A 263 -9.78 -11.20 -11.53
N ALA A 264 -9.07 -10.16 -11.11
CA ALA A 264 -8.37 -10.14 -9.83
C ALA A 264 -9.34 -10.20 -8.64
N GLU A 265 -10.48 -9.50 -8.73
CA GLU A 265 -11.55 -9.55 -7.72
C GLU A 265 -12.20 -10.94 -7.65
N ALA A 266 -12.47 -11.56 -8.80
CA ALA A 266 -13.01 -12.92 -8.85
C ALA A 266 -12.08 -13.94 -8.14
N ILE A 267 -10.77 -13.73 -8.19
CA ILE A 267 -9.76 -14.56 -7.51
C ILE A 267 -9.63 -14.23 -6.02
N ARG A 268 -9.67 -12.94 -5.64
CA ARG A 268 -9.42 -12.47 -4.25
C ARG A 268 -10.35 -13.11 -3.23
N GLY A 269 -11.59 -13.39 -3.62
CA GLY A 269 -12.63 -13.81 -2.68
C GLY A 269 -13.06 -12.66 -1.76
N ARG A 270 -13.86 -12.99 -0.74
CA ARG A 270 -14.45 -12.01 0.20
C ARG A 270 -13.83 -12.13 1.58
N GLN A 271 -13.86 -11.03 2.34
CA GLN A 271 -13.50 -11.06 3.75
C GLN A 271 -14.42 -12.01 4.51
N ILE A 272 -13.83 -12.86 5.35
CA ILE A 272 -14.59 -13.82 6.17
C ILE A 272 -15.13 -13.08 7.39
N ILE A 273 -16.45 -12.95 7.43
CA ILE A 273 -17.21 -12.28 8.48
C ILE A 273 -18.36 -13.19 8.89
N THR A 274 -18.60 -13.35 10.20
CA THR A 274 -19.77 -14.04 10.75
C THR A 274 -20.53 -13.09 11.68
N GLU A 275 -21.83 -12.96 11.47
CA GLU A 275 -22.69 -12.00 12.19
C GLU A 275 -23.89 -12.69 12.84
N LYS A 276 -24.27 -12.23 14.05
CA LYS A 276 -25.50 -12.63 14.74
C LYS A 276 -26.00 -11.50 15.65
N GLY A 277 -27.10 -10.86 15.25
CA GLY A 277 -27.56 -9.63 15.91
C GLY A 277 -26.50 -8.55 15.79
N ASP A 278 -26.16 -7.88 16.90
CA ASP A 278 -25.13 -6.84 16.93
C ASP A 278 -23.69 -7.38 17.05
N HIS A 279 -23.50 -8.71 17.02
CA HIS A 279 -22.20 -9.34 17.18
C HIS A 279 -21.62 -9.72 15.81
N GLN A 280 -20.35 -9.40 15.60
CA GLN A 280 -19.60 -9.72 14.39
C GLN A 280 -18.22 -10.28 14.75
N VAL A 281 -17.76 -11.27 13.99
CA VAL A 281 -16.38 -11.78 14.05
C VAL A 281 -15.78 -11.68 12.65
N ILE A 282 -14.62 -11.01 12.54
CA ILE A 282 -13.92 -10.75 11.30
C ILE A 282 -12.56 -11.45 11.33
N THR A 283 -12.21 -12.16 10.26
CA THR A 283 -10.84 -12.67 10.09
C THR A 283 -9.91 -11.57 9.60
N ILE A 284 -8.78 -11.38 10.29
CA ILE A 284 -7.74 -10.42 9.93
C ILE A 284 -6.52 -11.20 9.38
N ASP A 285 -6.40 -11.27 8.05
CA ASP A 285 -5.39 -12.05 7.33
C ASP A 285 -4.22 -11.21 6.76
N TYR A 286 -4.30 -9.90 6.96
CA TYR A 286 -3.37 -8.91 6.41
C TYR A 286 -2.31 -8.41 7.41
N LEU A 287 -2.27 -8.95 8.64
CA LEU A 287 -1.19 -8.67 9.59
C LEU A 287 0.04 -9.49 9.22
N LYS A 288 1.08 -8.85 8.70
CA LYS A 288 2.33 -9.53 8.32
C LYS A 288 3.45 -9.27 9.32
N ASN A 289 3.43 -8.11 9.98
CA ASN A 289 4.39 -7.70 11.00
C ASN A 289 3.70 -7.23 12.29
N PRO A 290 4.36 -7.36 13.47
CA PRO A 290 3.81 -6.86 14.74
C PRO A 290 3.33 -5.41 14.66
N GLU A 291 4.08 -4.54 13.98
CA GLU A 291 3.72 -3.12 13.80
C GLU A 291 2.44 -2.90 12.98
N ASP A 292 1.96 -3.88 12.22
CA ASP A 292 0.69 -3.78 11.50
C ASP A 292 -0.49 -3.82 12.49
N SER A 293 -0.34 -4.56 13.60
CA SER A 293 -1.41 -4.68 14.60
C SER A 293 -1.60 -3.45 15.48
N VAL A 294 -0.63 -2.52 15.51
CA VAL A 294 -0.69 -1.31 16.34
C VAL A 294 -1.87 -0.43 15.96
N GLU A 295 -2.05 -0.12 14.68
CA GLU A 295 -3.15 0.74 14.23
C GLU A 295 -4.51 0.06 14.38
N LEU A 296 -4.57 -1.26 14.18
CA LEU A 296 -5.79 -2.02 14.42
C LEU A 296 -6.18 -2.04 15.90
N MET A 297 -5.21 -2.11 16.82
CA MET A 297 -5.47 -2.02 18.25
C MET A 297 -5.90 -0.60 18.66
N ARG A 298 -5.30 0.44 18.06
CA ARG A 298 -5.70 1.83 18.29
C ARG A 298 -7.12 2.12 17.81
N SER A 299 -7.55 1.55 16.68
CA SER A 299 -8.90 1.79 16.15
C SER A 299 -10.03 1.20 17.02
N ILE A 300 -9.68 0.37 18.01
CA ILE A 300 -10.60 -0.15 19.03
C ILE A 300 -10.22 0.34 20.45
N ASP A 301 -9.54 1.49 20.54
CA ASP A 301 -9.21 2.20 21.78
C ASP A 301 -8.32 1.43 22.78
N VAL A 302 -7.48 0.51 22.30
CA VAL A 302 -6.51 -0.18 23.16
C VAL A 302 -5.39 0.79 23.56
N THR A 303 -5.11 0.85 24.87
CA THR A 303 -4.02 1.67 25.42
C THR A 303 -2.66 1.41 24.77
N GLU A 304 -1.78 2.41 24.76
CA GLU A 304 -0.42 2.28 24.25
C GLU A 304 0.37 1.16 24.98
N THR A 305 0.19 1.05 26.30
CA THR A 305 0.83 0.00 27.11
C THR A 305 0.33 -1.39 26.70
N GLY A 306 -0.98 -1.56 26.54
CA GLY A 306 -1.57 -2.82 26.07
C GLY A 306 -1.05 -3.20 24.69
N THR A 307 -1.08 -2.25 23.76
CA THR A 307 -0.58 -2.38 22.39
C THR A 307 0.88 -2.85 22.36
N ARG A 308 1.76 -2.21 23.15
CA ARG A 308 3.19 -2.57 23.24
C ARG A 308 3.40 -3.99 23.74
N ILE A 309 2.59 -4.47 24.68
CA ILE A 309 2.68 -5.82 25.24
C ILE A 309 2.15 -6.87 24.25
N MET A 310 1.13 -6.53 23.46
CA MET A 310 0.40 -7.48 22.62
C MET A 310 0.93 -7.60 21.21
N LYS A 311 1.52 -6.54 20.62
CA LYS A 311 1.89 -6.54 19.18
C LYS A 311 2.78 -7.72 18.76
N GLU A 312 3.72 -8.14 19.60
CA GLU A 312 4.63 -9.27 19.29
C GLU A 312 3.93 -10.64 19.33
N LYS A 313 2.68 -10.68 19.80
CA LYS A 313 1.84 -11.89 19.87
C LYS A 313 0.87 -12.02 18.71
N THR A 314 0.70 -10.98 17.89
CA THR A 314 -0.32 -10.94 16.81
C THR A 314 0.15 -11.63 15.53
N VAL A 315 1.45 -11.87 15.40
CA VAL A 315 2.06 -12.46 14.22
C VAL A 315 2.78 -13.74 14.59
N SER A 316 2.40 -14.83 13.92
CA SER A 316 3.03 -16.14 14.03
C SER A 316 3.94 -16.44 12.86
N ARG A 317 4.95 -17.27 13.10
CA ARG A 317 5.81 -17.85 12.07
C ARG A 317 5.90 -19.35 12.24
N VAL A 318 6.07 -19.99 11.08
CA VAL A 318 6.42 -21.39 10.97
C VAL A 318 7.79 -21.44 10.33
N MET A 319 8.79 -21.95 11.04
CA MET A 319 10.18 -21.98 10.57
C MET A 319 10.72 -23.41 10.60
N LEU A 320 11.36 -23.81 9.52
CA LEU A 320 11.99 -25.13 9.40
C LEU A 320 13.49 -25.00 9.65
N ILE A 321 13.95 -25.58 10.74
CA ILE A 321 15.37 -25.70 11.08
C ILE A 321 15.87 -27.04 10.56
N LYS A 322 16.77 -27.02 9.58
CA LYS A 322 17.24 -28.24 8.93
C LYS A 322 18.51 -28.80 9.59
N ASN A 323 18.66 -30.12 9.55
CA ASN A 323 19.91 -30.82 9.81
C ASN A 323 20.52 -30.55 11.21
N VAL A 324 19.69 -30.60 12.24
CA VAL A 324 20.15 -30.55 13.65
C VAL A 324 20.35 -31.96 14.20
N THR A 325 21.16 -32.12 15.24
CA THR A 325 21.27 -33.40 15.94
C THR A 325 19.97 -33.75 16.68
N ALA A 326 19.77 -35.04 16.97
CA ALA A 326 18.61 -35.49 17.75
C ALA A 326 18.46 -34.73 19.09
N SER A 327 19.57 -34.54 19.80
CA SER A 327 19.61 -33.81 21.06
C SER A 327 19.25 -32.34 20.89
N GLU A 328 19.79 -31.66 19.88
CA GLU A 328 19.41 -30.27 19.57
C GLU A 328 17.93 -30.16 19.22
N ALA A 329 17.38 -31.10 18.44
CA ALA A 329 15.96 -31.14 18.09
C ALA A 329 15.06 -31.28 19.32
N LEU A 330 15.40 -32.19 20.24
CA LEU A 330 14.67 -32.37 21.49
C LEU A 330 14.74 -31.11 22.37
N ILE A 331 15.91 -30.46 22.47
CA ILE A 331 16.07 -29.22 23.23
C ILE A 331 15.20 -28.11 22.63
N ILE A 332 15.28 -27.90 21.31
CA ILE A 332 14.47 -26.88 20.62
C ILE A 332 12.98 -27.13 20.85
N LYS A 333 12.53 -28.40 20.75
CA LYS A 333 11.13 -28.74 21.00
C LYS A 333 10.69 -28.41 22.43
N GLN A 334 11.48 -28.79 23.43
CA GLN A 334 11.13 -28.50 24.82
C GLN A 334 11.14 -27.00 25.12
N GLU A 335 12.13 -26.26 24.60
CA GLU A 335 12.22 -24.81 24.79
C GLU A 335 11.08 -24.07 24.08
N MET A 336 10.60 -24.57 22.93
CA MET A 336 9.44 -23.98 22.25
C MET A 336 8.13 -24.21 23.04
N LEU A 337 7.91 -25.45 23.51
CA LEU A 337 6.76 -25.81 24.34
C LEU A 337 6.72 -25.00 25.64
N ALA A 338 7.87 -24.80 26.29
CA ALA A 338 7.98 -23.99 27.52
C ALA A 338 7.59 -22.51 27.32
N ARG A 339 7.54 -22.02 26.07
CA ARG A 339 7.11 -20.66 25.70
C ARG A 339 5.68 -20.61 25.18
N GLY A 340 4.97 -21.73 25.18
CA GLY A 340 3.60 -21.84 24.68
C GLY A 340 3.49 -21.81 23.16
N GLY A 341 4.55 -22.11 22.43
CA GLY A 341 4.47 -22.44 21.01
C GLY A 341 4.75 -23.93 20.80
N ASP A 342 4.86 -24.35 19.55
CA ASP A 342 4.95 -25.76 19.19
C ASP A 342 6.19 -26.09 18.36
N ALA A 343 6.61 -27.35 18.42
CA ALA A 343 7.63 -27.86 17.53
C ALA A 343 7.36 -29.31 17.12
N ALA A 344 7.39 -29.57 15.82
CA ALA A 344 7.30 -30.90 15.25
C ALA A 344 8.70 -31.43 14.92
N ILE A 345 8.94 -32.70 15.28
CA ILE A 345 10.18 -33.44 15.04
C ILE A 345 9.82 -34.86 14.56
N PRO A 346 10.71 -35.53 13.80
CA PRO A 346 10.52 -36.93 13.39
C PRO A 346 10.35 -37.88 14.57
N MET A 347 9.57 -38.96 14.39
CA MET A 347 9.28 -39.94 15.43
C MET A 347 10.55 -40.60 16.02
N GLY A 348 11.50 -40.99 15.16
CA GLY A 348 12.75 -41.65 15.57
C GLY A 348 13.76 -40.75 16.30
N THR A 349 13.45 -39.46 16.48
CA THR A 349 14.30 -38.54 17.24
C THR A 349 14.26 -38.84 18.75
N ILE A 350 13.12 -39.31 19.26
CA ILE A 350 12.96 -39.65 20.69
C ILE A 350 13.65 -40.98 21.01
N SER A 351 13.55 -41.98 20.11
CA SER A 351 14.19 -43.29 20.27
C SER A 351 15.70 -43.27 20.00
N GLY A 352 16.23 -42.19 19.42
CA GLY A 352 17.65 -42.07 19.05
C GLY A 352 18.04 -42.80 17.76
N GLU A 353 17.08 -43.41 17.07
CA GLU A 353 17.27 -44.03 15.75
C GLU A 353 17.69 -43.00 14.69
N VAL A 354 17.17 -41.78 14.81
CA VAL A 354 17.46 -40.67 13.94
C VAL A 354 18.56 -39.82 14.56
N LYS A 355 19.79 -39.89 14.03
CA LYS A 355 20.93 -39.08 14.51
C LYS A 355 20.79 -37.59 14.19
N ARG A 356 20.13 -37.26 13.07
CA ARG A 356 19.88 -35.90 12.61
C ARG A 356 18.46 -35.72 12.11
N ALA A 357 17.86 -34.60 12.46
CA ALA A 357 16.47 -34.30 12.20
C ALA A 357 16.30 -32.86 11.71
N ASP A 358 15.20 -32.62 11.01
CA ASP A 358 14.66 -31.29 10.79
C ASP A 358 13.62 -30.99 11.87
N VAL A 359 13.50 -29.72 12.27
CA VAL A 359 12.57 -29.26 13.32
C VAL A 359 11.71 -28.16 12.74
N LEU A 360 10.40 -28.35 12.74
CA LEU A 360 9.44 -27.31 12.38
C LEU A 360 8.98 -26.62 13.66
N ILE A 361 9.37 -25.36 13.87
CA ILE A 361 8.89 -24.55 15.00
C ILE A 361 7.71 -23.67 14.57
N ILE A 362 6.74 -23.50 15.47
CA ILE A 362 5.52 -22.72 15.28
C ILE A 362 5.34 -21.82 16.50
N GLY A 363 5.31 -20.51 16.32
CA GLY A 363 5.03 -19.60 17.42
C GLY A 363 4.95 -18.15 17.01
N THR A 364 4.57 -17.30 17.95
CA THR A 364 4.54 -15.85 17.77
C THR A 364 5.96 -15.27 17.70
N ILE A 365 6.11 -14.07 17.14
CA ILE A 365 7.41 -13.36 17.13
C ILE A 365 7.97 -13.22 18.55
N LEU A 366 7.12 -12.96 19.56
CA LEU A 366 7.52 -12.94 20.96
C LEU A 366 8.15 -14.26 21.41
N GLN A 367 7.48 -15.39 21.10
CA GLN A 367 7.92 -16.72 21.51
C GLN A 367 9.23 -17.11 20.81
N ILE A 368 9.35 -16.85 19.51
CA ILE A 368 10.55 -17.16 18.73
C ILE A 368 11.73 -16.30 19.20
N ASN A 369 11.53 -15.00 19.44
CA ASN A 369 12.58 -14.15 20.00
C ASN A 369 13.03 -14.62 21.40
N SER A 370 12.09 -15.12 22.22
CA SER A 370 12.41 -15.73 23.51
C SER A 370 13.20 -17.04 23.35
N LEU A 371 12.86 -17.87 22.35
CA LEU A 371 13.61 -19.09 22.01
C LEU A 371 15.04 -18.74 21.58
N ILE A 372 15.21 -17.79 20.67
CA ILE A 372 16.52 -17.31 20.18
C ILE A 372 17.42 -16.92 21.35
N LYS A 373 16.91 -16.09 22.28
CA LYS A 373 17.67 -15.66 23.47
C LYS A 373 18.16 -16.84 24.31
N LYS A 374 17.34 -17.89 24.43
CA LYS A 374 17.67 -19.07 25.23
C LYS A 374 18.63 -20.00 24.54
N LEU A 375 18.43 -20.30 23.25
CA LEU A 375 19.34 -21.14 22.48
C LEU A 375 20.75 -20.54 22.40
N LYS A 376 20.87 -19.21 22.39
CA LYS A 376 22.16 -18.50 22.44
C LYS A 376 23.00 -18.86 23.68
N ALA A 377 22.36 -19.18 24.80
CA ALA A 377 23.02 -19.48 26.07
C ALA A 377 23.21 -20.99 26.33
N GLN A 378 22.82 -21.85 25.39
CA GLN A 378 22.93 -23.31 25.50
C GLN A 378 24.24 -23.83 24.88
N SER A 379 24.55 -25.09 25.15
CA SER A 379 25.70 -25.80 24.56
C SER A 379 25.40 -26.33 23.14
N LEU A 380 26.34 -27.11 22.57
CA LEU A 380 26.26 -27.66 21.21
C LEU A 380 26.21 -26.53 20.15
N ASN A 381 25.57 -26.76 19.00
CA ASN A 381 25.43 -25.74 17.96
C ASN A 381 24.18 -24.86 18.14
N LEU A 382 23.51 -24.91 19.29
CA LEU A 382 22.32 -24.09 19.56
C LEU A 382 22.60 -22.58 19.46
N PRO A 383 23.79 -22.04 19.82
CA PRO A 383 24.12 -20.65 19.55
C PRO A 383 24.16 -20.32 18.05
N VAL A 384 24.62 -21.25 17.21
CA VAL A 384 24.63 -21.09 15.75
C VAL A 384 23.19 -21.09 15.22
N ILE A 385 22.35 -22.02 15.68
CA ILE A 385 20.93 -22.08 15.30
C ILE A 385 20.17 -20.81 15.75
N SER A 386 20.48 -20.29 16.95
CA SER A 386 19.97 -19.00 17.42
C SER A 386 20.30 -17.85 16.45
N ASN A 387 21.54 -17.79 15.95
CA ASN A 387 21.94 -16.77 14.99
C ASN A 387 21.23 -16.94 13.65
N LEU A 388 21.11 -18.17 13.14
CA LEU A 388 20.36 -18.46 11.91
C LEU A 388 18.89 -18.02 12.00
N LEU A 389 18.22 -18.32 13.13
CA LEU A 389 16.84 -17.89 13.37
C LEU A 389 16.73 -16.36 13.39
N ARG A 390 17.64 -15.69 14.11
CA ARG A 390 17.68 -14.22 14.18
C ARG A 390 17.91 -13.59 12.80
N GLU A 391 18.89 -14.08 12.05
CA GLU A 391 19.20 -13.60 10.71
C GLU A 391 18.04 -13.82 9.76
N THR A 392 17.36 -14.97 9.85
CA THR A 392 16.19 -15.28 9.02
C THR A 392 15.05 -14.28 9.28
N LEU A 393 14.75 -13.99 10.55
CA LEU A 393 13.74 -12.97 10.90
C LEU A 393 14.13 -11.57 10.42
N ALA A 394 15.42 -11.21 10.49
CA ALA A 394 15.91 -9.92 9.99
C ALA A 394 15.80 -9.81 8.46
N LYS A 395 16.20 -10.87 7.75
CA LYS A 395 16.13 -10.99 6.28
C LYS A 395 14.70 -10.90 5.75
N GLU A 396 13.72 -11.40 6.51
CA GLU A 396 12.29 -11.29 6.17
C GLU A 396 11.78 -9.83 6.15
N GLN A 397 12.50 -8.90 6.80
CA GLN A 397 12.17 -7.47 6.80
C GLN A 397 13.03 -6.66 5.82
N ASP A 398 14.08 -7.27 5.26
CA ASP A 398 15.03 -6.59 4.38
C ASP A 398 14.55 -6.67 2.92
N VAL A 399 14.00 -5.55 2.45
CA VAL A 399 13.54 -5.40 1.06
C VAL A 399 14.62 -5.76 0.05
N LYS A 400 15.88 -5.39 0.30
CA LYS A 400 16.96 -5.68 -0.64
C LYS A 400 17.36 -7.14 -0.62
N TYR A 401 17.20 -7.84 0.50
CA TYR A 401 17.41 -9.29 0.54
C TYR A 401 16.31 -10.06 -0.19
N ILE A 402 15.06 -9.59 -0.13
CA ILE A 402 13.91 -10.30 -0.71
C ILE A 402 13.84 -10.16 -2.23
N TYR A 403 14.24 -9.00 -2.77
CA TYR A 403 14.02 -8.66 -4.19
C TYR A 403 15.31 -8.43 -4.99
N ARG A 404 16.49 -8.74 -4.44
CA ARG A 404 17.74 -8.93 -5.19
C ARG A 404 18.00 -10.41 -5.38
#